data_AF-A0A3E0HKV0-F1
#
_entry.id   AF-A0A3E0HKV0-F1
#
_cell.length_a   1.000
_cell.length_b   1.000
_cell.length_c   1.000
_cell.angle_alpha   90.00
_cell.angle_beta   90.00
_cell.angle_gamma   90.00
#
_symmetry.space_group_name_H-M   'P 1'
#
loop_
_entity.id
_entity.type
_entity.pdbx_description
1 polymer ?
#
loop_
_entity_poly.entity_id
_entity_poly.type
_entity_poly.pdbx_seq_one_letter_code
_entity_poly.pdbx_strand_id
1 'polypeptide(L)' 'MVFLPTYGSWLNWIEAEFAALRHFALNGTDHRSHAERNAAIETYIRWRNARARPKTGFATDSPIRTWTHYPAKVA' A
#
# COMPACT_ATOMS: atom_id res chain seq x y z
N MET A 1 -20.23 -2.95 -9.04
CA MET A 1 -19.17 -3.93 -9.36
C MET A 1 -18.06 -3.18 -10.07
N VAL A 2 -16.84 -3.16 -9.52
CA VAL A 2 -15.69 -2.50 -10.15
C VAL A 2 -14.91 -3.56 -10.93
N PHE A 3 -14.76 -3.36 -12.24
CA PHE A 3 -13.98 -4.24 -13.11
C PHE A 3 -12.49 -3.93 -12.94
N LEU A 4 -11.70 -4.93 -12.55
CA LEU A 4 -10.24 -4.84 -12.56
C LEU A 4 -9.74 -5.09 -13.98
N PRO A 5 -8.80 -4.27 -14.50
CA PRO A 5 -8.25 -4.49 -15.84
C PRO A 5 -7.42 -5.78 -15.87
N THR A 6 -7.59 -6.56 -16.93
CA THR A 6 -6.91 -7.83 -17.21
C THR A 6 -5.39 -7.72 -17.42
N TYR A 7 -4.84 -6.50 -17.36
CA TYR A 7 -3.40 -6.21 -17.44
C TYR A 7 -2.96 -5.27 -16.31
N GLY A 8 -3.25 -5.67 -15.07
CA GLY A 8 -2.81 -4.96 -13.86
C GLY A 8 -1.32 -5.15 -13.51
N SER A 9 -0.45 -5.56 -14.44
CA SER A 9 0.99 -5.75 -14.16
C SER A 9 1.69 -4.44 -13.77
N TRP A 10 1.11 -3.28 -14.12
CA TRP A 10 1.54 -1.98 -13.61
C TRP A 10 1.17 -1.77 -12.13
N LEU A 11 0.11 -2.44 -11.64
CA LEU A 11 -0.29 -2.47 -10.23
C LEU A 11 0.60 -3.40 -9.38
N ASN A 12 1.51 -4.16 -10.00
CA ASN A 12 2.43 -5.11 -9.34
C ASN A 12 3.27 -4.49 -8.22
N TRP A 13 3.44 -3.17 -8.19
CA TRP A 13 4.14 -2.53 -7.07
C TRP A 13 3.44 -2.72 -5.71
N ILE A 14 2.11 -2.89 -5.72
CA ILE A 14 1.38 -3.24 -4.50
C ILE A 14 1.62 -4.70 -4.08
N GLU A 15 1.95 -5.59 -5.02
CA GLU A 15 2.21 -7.00 -4.76
C GLU A 15 3.48 -7.18 -3.91
N ALA A 16 4.56 -6.45 -4.21
CA ALA A 16 5.75 -6.42 -3.36
C ALA A 16 5.41 -6.01 -1.92
N GLU A 17 4.43 -5.12 -1.77
CA GLU A 17 4.00 -4.65 -0.47
C GLU A 17 3.11 -5.63 0.29
N PHE A 18 2.32 -6.44 -0.41
CA PHE A 18 1.50 -7.49 0.20
C PHE A 18 2.30 -8.78 0.44
N ALA A 19 3.35 -9.05 -0.34
CA ALA A 19 4.23 -10.19 -0.14
C ALA A 19 4.93 -10.16 1.22
N ALA A 20 5.48 -9.00 1.60
CA ALA A 20 6.10 -8.82 2.91
C ALA A 20 5.07 -8.91 4.06
N LEU A 21 3.89 -8.29 3.91
CA LEU A 21 2.80 -8.43 4.88
C LEU A 21 2.40 -9.90 5.07
N ARG A 22 2.24 -10.65 3.97
CA ARG A 22 1.91 -12.08 4.02
C ARG A 22 2.96 -12.85 4.79
N HIS A 23 4.24 -12.61 4.51
CA HIS A 23 5.33 -13.29 5.20
C HIS A 23 5.30 -13.04 6.72
N PHE A 24 5.24 -11.78 7.14
CA PHE A 24 5.34 -11.40 8.56
C PHE A 24 4.07 -11.64 9.37
N ALA A 25 2.90 -11.39 8.80
CA ALA A 25 1.65 -11.44 9.52
C ALA A 25 0.84 -12.73 9.27
N LEU A 26 1.09 -13.46 8.19
CA LEU A 26 0.26 -14.60 7.78
C LEU A 26 1.03 -15.93 7.65
N ASN A 27 2.35 -15.94 7.45
CA ASN A 27 3.12 -17.13 7.05
C ASN A 27 4.08 -17.68 8.12
N GLY A 28 3.94 -17.30 9.40
CA GLY A 28 4.91 -17.72 10.43
C GLY A 28 4.35 -17.93 11.84
N THR A 29 3.05 -17.77 12.04
CA THR A 29 2.42 -17.89 13.37
C THR A 29 1.08 -18.59 13.19
N ASP A 30 0.91 -19.71 13.89
CA ASP A 30 -0.38 -20.38 13.99
C ASP A 30 -1.27 -19.51 14.89
N HIS A 31 -1.82 -18.44 14.29
CA HIS A 31 -2.69 -17.49 14.99
C HIS A 31 -3.90 -18.27 15.48
N ARG A 32 -4.03 -18.40 16.79
CA ARG A 32 -5.09 -19.21 17.43
C ARG A 32 -6.45 -18.51 17.37
N SER A 33 -6.49 -17.27 16.88
CA SER A 33 -7.70 -16.49 16.69
C SER A 33 -7.58 -15.43 15.58
N HIS A 34 -8.72 -14.99 15.06
CA HIS A 34 -8.78 -13.83 14.15
C HIS A 34 -8.28 -12.53 14.80
N ALA A 35 -8.43 -12.38 16.11
CA ALA A 35 -7.94 -11.20 16.84
C ALA A 35 -6.41 -11.13 16.86
N GLU A 36 -5.75 -12.26 17.08
CA GLU A 36 -4.28 -12.37 17.06
C GLU A 36 -3.71 -12.03 15.67
N ARG A 37 -4.36 -12.53 14.61
CA ARG A 37 -4.03 -12.20 13.23
C ARG A 37 -4.18 -10.71 12.93
N ASN A 38 -5.28 -10.08 13.38
CA ASN A 38 -5.48 -8.65 13.21
C ASN A 38 -4.40 -7.84 13.93
N ALA A 39 -4.05 -8.21 15.16
CA ALA A 39 -3.00 -7.54 15.93
C ALA A 39 -1.63 -7.63 15.23
N ALA A 40 -1.31 -8.78 14.63
CA ALA A 40 -0.08 -8.95 13.84
C ALA A 40 -0.06 -8.07 12.58
N ILE A 41 -1.17 -8.00 11.85
CA ILE A 41 -1.32 -7.13 10.67
C ILE A 41 -1.15 -5.66 11.07
N GLU A 42 -1.84 -5.20 12.11
CA GLU A 42 -1.74 -3.81 12.57
C GLU A 42 -0.31 -3.46 13.03
N THR A 43 0.34 -4.37 13.75
CA THR A 43 1.72 -4.18 14.23
C THR A 43 2.68 -4.05 13.06
N TYR A 44 2.54 -4.90 12.04
CA TYR A 44 3.33 -4.81 10.82
C TYR A 44 3.10 -3.49 10.08
N ILE A 45 1.84 -3.08 9.89
CA ILE A 45 1.50 -1.80 9.22
C ILE A 45 2.12 -0.62 9.98
N ARG A 46 1.98 -0.58 11.31
CA ARG A 46 2.60 0.47 12.16
C ARG A 46 4.12 0.49 12.00
N TRP A 47 4.77 -0.67 12.13
CA TRP A 47 6.23 -0.80 12.00
C TRP A 47 6.73 -0.31 10.63
N ARG A 48 6.01 -0.69 9.57
CA ARG A 48 6.37 -0.34 8.19
C ARG A 48 6.19 1.15 7.93
N ASN A 49 5.05 1.71 8.34
CA ASN A 49 4.77 3.14 8.17
C ASN A 49 5.77 4.01 8.94
N ALA A 50 6.18 3.60 10.14
CA ALA A 50 7.22 4.29 10.90
C ALA A 50 8.60 4.29 10.21
N ARG A 51 8.85 3.33 9.31
CA ARG A 51 10.10 3.21 8.54
C ARG A 51 9.97 3.68 7.09
N ALA A 52 8.76 4.06 6.67
CA ALA A 52 8.51 4.52 5.32
C ALA A 52 9.21 5.87 5.12
N ARG A 53 10.06 5.95 4.09
CA ARG A 53 10.57 7.23 3.62
C ARG A 53 9.56 7.83 2.65
N PRO A 54 9.39 9.17 2.64
CA PRO A 54 8.59 9.82 1.61
C PRO A 54 9.08 9.37 0.23
N LYS A 55 8.18 8.82 -0.59
CA LYS A 55 8.50 8.52 -1.99
C LYS A 55 8.60 9.85 -2.74
N THR A 56 9.80 10.40 -2.83
CA THR A 56 10.10 11.61 -3.59
C THR A 56 10.45 11.27 -5.03
N GLY A 57 10.07 12.10 -5.98
CA GLY A 57 10.46 11.92 -7.39
C GLY A 57 9.70 10.84 -8.16
N PHE A 58 8.57 10.34 -7.62
CA PHE A 58 7.69 9.48 -8.38
C PHE A 58 7.09 10.25 -9.56
N ALA A 59 7.19 9.67 -10.76
CA ALA A 59 6.56 10.17 -11.97
C ALA A 59 6.88 11.67 -12.23
N THR A 60 8.14 12.07 -12.01
CA THR A 60 8.57 13.48 -12.08
C THR A 60 8.23 14.16 -13.41
N ASP A 61 8.32 13.43 -14.51
CA ASP A 61 8.01 13.92 -15.85
C ASP A 61 6.60 13.53 -16.33
N SER A 62 5.79 12.92 -15.46
CA SER A 62 4.46 12.45 -15.83
C SER A 62 3.45 13.60 -15.82
N PRO A 63 2.55 13.68 -16.81
CA PRO A 63 1.39 14.57 -16.79
C PRO A 63 0.53 14.44 -15.54
N ILE A 64 0.58 13.32 -14.81
CA ILE A 64 -0.16 13.14 -13.56
C ILE A 64 0.20 14.21 -12.51
N ARG A 65 1.42 14.76 -12.54
CA ARG A 65 1.84 15.84 -11.64
C ARG A 65 1.28 17.22 -12.02
N THR A 66 0.82 17.42 -13.25
CA THR A 66 0.19 18.70 -13.65
C THR A 66 -1.17 18.87 -12.99
N TRP A 67 -1.88 17.76 -12.72
CA TRP A 67 -3.14 17.73 -11.99
C TRP A 67 -3.02 18.11 -10.51
N THR A 68 -1.82 18.16 -9.93
CA THR A 68 -1.64 18.62 -8.54
C THR A 68 -1.71 20.15 -8.41
N HIS A 69 -1.70 20.89 -9.53
CA HIS A 69 -1.84 22.35 -9.57
C HIS A 69 -3.29 22.81 -9.77
N TYR A 70 -4.29 21.98 -9.45
CA TYR A 70 -5.67 22.48 -9.37
C TYR A 70 -5.80 23.36 -8.13
N PRO A 71 -6.05 24.69 -8.26
CA PRO A 71 -6.37 25.50 -7.11
C PRO A 71 -7.67 24.95 -6.52
N ALA A 72 -7.62 24.46 -5.28
CA ALA A 72 -8.82 24.17 -4.52
C ALA A 72 -9.60 25.48 -4.42
N LYS A 73 -10.67 25.62 -5.21
CA LYS A 73 -11.62 26.71 -5.04
C LYS A 73 -12.41 26.39 -3.77
N VAL A 74 -11.89 26.87 -2.64
CA VAL A 74 -12.69 27.06 -1.43
C VAL A 74 -13.67 28.19 -1.72
N ALA A 75 -14.95 27.84 -1.77
CA ALA A 75 -16.09 28.74 -1.85
C ALA A 75 -16.48 29.22 -0.46
#